data_AF-A0A7W3J4B5-F1
#
_entry.id   AF-A0A7W3J4B5-F1
#
_cell.length_a   1.000
_cell.length_b   1.000
_cell.length_c   1.000
_cell.angle_alpha   90.00
_cell.angle_beta   90.00
_cell.angle_gamma   90.00
#
_symmetry.space_group_name_H-M   'P 1'
#
loop_
_entity.id
_entity.type
_entity.pdbx_description
1 polymer ?
#
loop_
_entity_poly.entity_id
_entity_poly.type
_entity_poly.pdbx_seq_one_letter_code
_entity_poly.pdbx_strand_id
1 'polypeptide(L)' 'MSTPKPDPVEHPTHYTGHPSGIECIQITEHMGFNLGNAVKYIWRCDLKLDAIEDLRKAKWYIEREIAKRETRAN' A
#
# COMPACT_ATOMS: atom_id res chain seq x y z
N MET A 1 -18.41 -28.43 8.81
CA MET A 1 -17.51 -27.68 7.91
C MET A 1 -16.89 -26.57 8.72
N SER A 2 -15.60 -26.68 9.07
CA SER A 2 -14.91 -25.64 9.84
C SER A 2 -14.65 -24.44 8.94
N THR A 3 -15.05 -23.25 9.38
CA THR A 3 -14.74 -22.00 8.69
C THR A 3 -13.22 -21.80 8.64
N PRO A 4 -12.63 -21.35 7.51
CA PRO A 4 -11.22 -21.03 7.49
C PRO A 4 -10.99 -19.86 8.46
N LYS A 5 -10.07 -20.06 9.42
CA LYS A 5 -9.59 -18.98 10.28
C LYS A 5 -8.95 -17.92 9.36
N PRO A 6 -9.25 -16.62 9.53
CA PRO A 6 -8.54 -15.58 8.78
C PRO A 6 -7.06 -15.67 9.13
N ASP A 7 -6.24 -16.05 8.15
CA ASP A 7 -4.79 -16.06 8.29
C ASP A 7 -4.29 -14.61 8.19
N PRO A 8 -3.76 -14.02 9.27
CA PRO A 8 -3.30 -12.64 9.26
C PRO A 8 -2.05 -12.41 8.40
N VAL A 9 -1.41 -13.48 7.91
CA VAL A 9 -0.21 -13.46 7.07
C VAL A 9 -0.57 -13.70 5.61
N GLU A 10 -1.38 -14.72 5.31
CA GLU A 10 -1.75 -15.04 3.92
C GLU A 10 -2.91 -14.18 3.39
N HIS A 11 -3.88 -13.81 4.25
CA HIS A 11 -5.03 -12.98 3.86
C HIS A 11 -5.48 -12.05 5.00
N PRO A 12 -4.70 -11.00 5.32
CA PRO A 12 -5.14 -10.02 6.29
C PRO A 12 -6.45 -9.40 5.79
N THR A 13 -7.53 -9.53 6.55
CA THR A 13 -8.88 -9.01 6.24
C THR A 13 -8.94 -7.52 5.90
N HIS A 14 -7.84 -6.81 6.17
CA HIS A 14 -7.63 -5.39 5.93
C HIS A 14 -7.20 -5.05 4.49
N TYR A 15 -6.94 -6.05 3.62
CA TYR A 15 -6.50 -5.85 2.23
C TYR A 15 -7.38 -6.50 1.16
N THR A 16 -8.36 -7.34 1.55
CA THR A 16 -9.30 -8.01 0.63
C THR A 16 -10.59 -7.23 0.40
N GLY A 17 -10.75 -6.05 1.01
CA GLY A 17 -11.97 -5.24 0.95
C GLY A 17 -12.04 -4.21 -0.20
N HIS A 18 -11.03 -4.17 -1.09
CA HIS A 18 -11.05 -3.21 -2.18
C HIS A 18 -12.06 -3.64 -3.27
N PRO A 19 -12.89 -2.72 -3.82
CA PRO A 19 -13.94 -3.07 -4.79
C PRO A 19 -13.46 -3.79 -6.06
N SER A 20 -12.16 -3.70 -6.38
CA SER A 20 -11.57 -4.39 -7.53
C SER A 20 -11.36 -5.89 -7.33
N GLY A 21 -11.41 -6.40 -6.09
CA GLY A 21 -11.08 -7.80 -5.78
C GLY A 21 -9.61 -8.17 -5.95
N ILE A 22 -8.72 -7.19 -6.18
CA ILE A 22 -7.27 -7.37 -6.31
C ILE A 22 -6.63 -7.06 -4.96
N GLU A 23 -5.69 -7.88 -4.52
CA GLU A 23 -4.91 -7.60 -3.31
C GLU A 23 -3.84 -6.54 -3.62
N CYS A 24 -3.66 -5.58 -2.70
CA CYS A 24 -2.67 -4.51 -2.85
C CYS A 24 -1.25 -5.05 -3.16
N ILE A 25 -0.90 -6.24 -2.64
CA ILE A 25 0.41 -6.85 -2.86
C ILE A 25 0.66 -7.19 -4.34
N GLN A 26 -0.37 -7.66 -5.06
CA GLN A 26 -0.28 -8.01 -6.49
C GLN A 26 0.10 -6.81 -7.37
N ILE A 27 -0.12 -5.59 -6.88
CA ILE A 27 0.29 -4.36 -7.57
C ILE A 27 1.64 -3.89 -7.06
N THR A 28 1.81 -3.84 -5.74
CA THR A 28 3.02 -3.24 -5.13
C THR A 28 4.27 -4.10 -5.26
N GLU A 29 4.16 -5.41 -5.50
CA GLU A 29 5.31 -6.30 -5.73
C GLU A 29 6.10 -5.95 -7.00
N HIS A 30 5.45 -5.34 -7.98
CA HIS A 30 6.06 -4.86 -9.23
C HIS A 30 6.67 -3.45 -9.10
N MET A 31 6.66 -2.87 -7.90
CA MET A 31 7.10 -1.52 -7.64
C MET A 31 8.39 -1.47 -6.82
N GLY A 32 9.16 -0.39 -6.99
CA GLY A 32 10.25 -0.08 -6.07
C GLY A 32 9.74 0.24 -4.66
N PHE A 33 10.60 0.09 -3.66
CA PHE A 33 10.25 0.26 -2.23
C PHE A 33 9.42 1.51 -1.92
N ASN A 34 9.82 2.68 -2.42
CA ASN A 34 9.11 3.93 -2.14
C ASN A 34 7.71 3.94 -2.77
N LEU A 35 7.62 3.54 -4.05
CA LEU A 35 6.36 3.52 -4.79
C LEU A 35 5.36 2.51 -4.22
N GLY A 36 5.83 1.30 -3.90
CA GLY A 36 4.99 0.27 -3.30
C GLY A 36 4.41 0.72 -1.95
N ASN A 37 5.22 1.35 -1.11
CA ASN A 37 4.71 1.91 0.15
C ASN A 37 3.73 3.06 -0.06
N ALA A 38 4.00 3.99 -0.99
CA ALA A 38 3.08 5.07 -1.31
C ALA A 38 1.70 4.54 -1.74
N VAL A 39 1.68 3.57 -2.66
CA VAL A 39 0.44 2.92 -3.12
C VAL A 39 -0.25 2.20 -1.97
N LYS A 40 0.47 1.46 -1.12
CA LYS A 40 -0.10 0.81 0.06
C LYS A 40 -0.83 1.79 1.00
N TYR A 41 -0.28 2.99 1.21
CA TYR A 41 -0.93 4.00 2.05
C TYR A 41 -2.16 4.62 1.36
N ILE A 42 -2.09 4.88 0.05
CA ILE A 42 -3.24 5.34 -0.74
C ILE A 42 -4.35 4.27 -0.71
N TRP A 43 -4.00 3.01 -0.90
CA TRP A 43 -4.95 1.89 -0.89
C TRP A 43 -5.68 1.75 0.44
N ARG A 44 -5.00 2.11 1.55
CA ARG A 44 -5.53 1.95 2.90
C ARG A 44 -6.28 3.18 3.42
N CYS A 45 -6.12 4.36 2.80
CA CYS A 45 -6.67 5.60 3.35
C CYS A 45 -8.20 5.54 3.49
N ASP A 46 -8.89 4.86 2.57
CA ASP A 46 -10.34 4.70 2.59
C ASP A 46 -10.83 3.50 3.43
N LEU A 47 -9.89 2.68 3.94
CA LEU A 47 -10.17 1.48 4.74
C LEU A 47 -9.91 1.69 6.25
N LYS A 48 -9.35 2.83 6.66
CA LYS A 48 -9.02 3.15 8.06
C LYS A 48 -9.56 4.51 8.50
N LEU A 49 -9.67 4.68 9.82
CA LEU A 49 -10.22 5.88 10.47
C LEU A 49 -9.40 7.17 10.23
N ASP A 50 -8.13 7.09 9.80
CA ASP A 50 -7.27 8.26 9.58
C ASP A 50 -6.71 8.31 8.15
N ALA A 51 -7.59 8.63 7.20
CA ALA A 51 -7.25 8.80 5.80
C ALA A 51 -6.16 9.86 5.58
N ILE A 52 -6.16 10.94 6.39
CA ILE A 52 -5.23 12.07 6.22
C ILE A 52 -3.82 11.67 6.62
N GLU A 53 -3.65 10.91 7.71
CA GLU A 53 -2.34 10.41 8.11
C GLU A 53 -1.75 9.47 7.04
N ASP A 54 -2.56 8.59 6.46
CA ASP A 54 -2.13 7.69 5.39
C ASP A 54 -1.73 8.48 4.12
N LEU A 55 -2.49 9.50 3.72
CA LEU A 55 -2.10 10.38 2.60
C LEU A 55 -0.81 11.15 2.88
N ARG A 56 -0.58 11.60 4.12
CA ARG A 56 0.70 12.24 4.50
C ARG A 56 1.87 11.27 4.40
N LYS A 57 1.69 10.00 4.80
CA LYS A 57 2.72 8.96 4.64
C LYS A 57 2.98 8.66 3.17
N ALA A 58 1.94 8.56 2.34
CA ALA A 58 2.09 8.38 0.90
C ALA A 58 2.92 9.51 0.27
N LYS A 59 2.60 10.77 0.60
CA LYS A 59 3.35 11.95 0.16
C LYS A 59 4.84 11.84 0.52
N TRP A 60 5.16 11.46 1.77
CA TRP A 60 6.55 11.31 2.22
C TRP A 60 7.34 10.30 1.38
N TYR A 61 6.74 9.16 1.04
CA TYR A 61 7.39 8.16 0.18
C TYR A 61 7.59 8.66 -1.26
N ILE A 62 6.65 9.43 -1.80
CA ILE A 62 6.78 10.03 -3.14
C ILE A 62 7.91 11.06 -3.17
N GLU A 63 8.02 11.93 -2.16
CA GLU A 63 9.11 12.91 -2.06
C GLU A 63 10.48 12.23 -2.07
N ARG A 64 10.62 11.09 -1.37
CA ARG A 64 11.86 10.29 -1.39
C ARG A 64 12.15 9.66 -2.74
N GLU A 65 11.12 9.19 -3.44
CA GLU A 65 11.29 8.62 -4.78
C GLU A 65 11.72 9.69 -5.79
N ILE A 66 11.18 10.90 -5.68
CA ILE A 66 11.59 12.05 -6.49
C ILE A 66 13.07 12.35 -6.24
N ALA A 67 13.46 12.57 -4.98
CA ALA A 67 14.86 12.87 -4.62
C ALA A 67 15.84 11.79 -5.09
N LYS A 68 15.45 10.50 -5.00
CA LYS A 68 16.24 9.37 -5.50
C LYS A 68 16.44 9.44 -7.03
N ARG A 69 15.40 9.79 -7.78
CA ARG A 69 15.46 9.89 -9.25
C ARG A 69 16.23 11.11 -9.72
N GLU A 70 16.07 12.25 -9.06
CA GLU A 70 16.88 13.45 -9.32
C GLU A 70 18.37 13.17 -9.10
N THR A 71 18.72 12.48 -8.01
CA THR A 71 20.12 12.10 -7.73
C THR A 71 20.69 11.15 -8.79
N ARG A 72 19.87 10.29 -9.40
CA ARG A 72 20.31 9.34 -10.44
C ARG A 72 20.37 9.97 -11.84
N ALA A 73 19.71 11.11 -12.04
CA ALA A 73 19.70 11.83 -13.31
C ALA A 73 20.89 12.80 -13.46
N ASN A 74 21.63 13.04 -12.36
CA ASN A 74 22.93 13.72 -12.33
C ASN A 74 24.08 12.70 -12.30
#